data_AF-A0A924VCX6-F1
#
_entry.id   AF-A0A924VCX6-F1
#
_cell.length_a   1.000
_cell.length_b   1.000
_cell.length_c   1.000
_cell.angle_alpha   90.00
_cell.angle_beta   90.00
_cell.angle_gamma   90.00
#
_symmetry.space_group_name_H-M   'P 1'
#
loop_
_entity.id
_entity.type
_entity.pdbx_description
1 polymer ?
#
loop_
_entity_poly.entity_id
_entity_poly.type
_entity_poly.pdbx_seq_one_letter_code
_entity_poly.pdbx_strand_id
1 'polypeptide(L)'
;MNRKQITLIIGLAICASFTGCSENGTKASETAATKDTSKTEEAESEVKATSSEYPPIDTAAYNRKIKQLANGDTTGKWPVKNQPYPLPGAILPFKRVVTYYGNLYSKKMGALGEYAPREMLRMLYAEVAKWEKIDPSTPVQPALHYIAVVAAGDPGKDGKYRNRMPDKQIDSVFAIAAMKKNMIVFLDIQVSLSTIKEELPRLEKYLKRPNAHLGIDPEFSMKGGILPGRKIGTYDASEINWVSDYLAKLVRDNNLPPKILVVHRFTGKMVTNSKNIKLRPEVQVVMHMDGWGEPELKQGTHRHFIYNEPVQFTGFKIFYKNDLKKAPNRLMTPAELMKLKPQPSYIQYQ
;
A
#
# COMPACT_ATOMS: atom_id res chain seq x y z
N MET A 1 -60.01 -26.99 -14.77
CA MET A 1 -59.82 -26.35 -16.09
C MET A 1 -58.40 -26.65 -16.57
N ASN A 2 -58.21 -26.93 -17.87
CA ASN A 2 -57.03 -27.58 -18.50
C ASN A 2 -55.64 -27.08 -18.02
N ARG A 3 -54.66 -27.95 -17.70
CA ARG A 3 -53.88 -28.94 -18.53
C ARG A 3 -52.85 -28.34 -19.49
N LYS A 4 -51.56 -28.62 -19.20
CA LYS A 4 -50.35 -28.84 -20.05
C LYS A 4 -49.14 -28.56 -19.14
N GLN A 5 -48.44 -29.52 -18.52
CA GLN A 5 -47.79 -30.72 -19.05
C GLN A 5 -46.88 -30.45 -20.26
N ILE A 6 -45.58 -30.36 -19.99
CA ILE A 6 -44.49 -30.66 -20.93
C ILE A 6 -43.50 -31.55 -20.17
N THR A 7 -43.36 -32.79 -20.64
CA THR A 7 -42.32 -33.75 -20.23
C THR A 7 -41.67 -34.20 -21.53
N LEU A 8 -40.35 -34.03 -21.72
CA LEU A 8 -39.66 -34.84 -22.73
C LEU A 8 -38.13 -34.98 -22.52
N ILE A 9 -37.77 -36.21 -22.17
CA ILE A 9 -36.62 -37.02 -22.64
C ILE A 9 -35.18 -36.61 -22.27
N ILE A 10 -34.61 -37.54 -21.51
CA ILE A 10 -33.21 -37.82 -21.19
C ILE A 10 -32.41 -38.13 -22.47
N GLY A 11 -31.20 -37.58 -22.58
CA GLY A 11 -30.16 -38.02 -23.52
C GLY A 11 -28.92 -38.48 -22.76
N LEU A 12 -28.84 -39.78 -22.43
CA LEU A 12 -27.70 -40.40 -21.76
C LEU A 12 -26.72 -40.94 -22.81
N ALA A 13 -25.45 -40.53 -22.76
CA ALA A 13 -24.39 -41.11 -23.57
C ALA A 13 -23.20 -41.47 -22.67
N ILE A 14 -23.02 -42.78 -22.45
CA ILE A 14 -21.89 -43.40 -21.75
C ILE A 14 -21.12 -44.20 -22.81
N CYS A 15 -19.79 -44.05 -22.84
CA CYS A 15 -18.74 -44.96 -23.36
C CYS A 15 -17.51 -44.12 -23.74
N ALA A 16 -16.26 -44.58 -23.61
CA ALA A 16 -15.74 -45.73 -22.87
C ALA A 16 -14.26 -45.46 -22.51
N SER A 17 -13.76 -46.12 -21.46
CA SER A 17 -12.37 -46.03 -21.02
C SER A 17 -11.41 -46.70 -22.00
N PHE A 18 -10.19 -46.16 -22.13
CA PHE A 18 -9.02 -46.94 -22.52
C PHE A 18 -7.92 -46.80 -21.46
N THR A 19 -7.81 -47.84 -20.61
CA THR A 19 -6.63 -48.12 -19.80
C THR A 19 -5.67 -48.99 -20.61
N GLY A 20 -4.37 -48.70 -20.54
CA GLY A 20 -3.32 -49.49 -21.20
C GLY A 20 -2.00 -49.43 -20.44
N CYS A 21 -1.84 -50.34 -19.47
CA CYS A 21 -0.53 -50.86 -19.07
C CYS A 21 -0.08 -51.93 -20.11
N SER A 22 1.13 -52.51 -20.12
CA SER A 22 2.21 -52.57 -19.10
C SER A 22 3.62 -52.79 -19.72
N GLU A 23 4.65 -52.87 -18.86
CA GLU A 23 5.79 -53.80 -18.94
C GLU A 23 6.92 -53.62 -19.99
N ASN A 24 8.11 -54.25 -19.83
CA ASN A 24 8.72 -54.97 -18.69
C ASN A 24 10.21 -54.55 -18.54
N GLY A 25 10.89 -54.94 -17.47
CA GLY A 25 12.32 -54.66 -17.25
C GLY A 25 12.88 -55.13 -15.90
N THR A 26 12.79 -56.43 -15.61
CA THR A 26 13.14 -57.05 -14.31
C THR A 26 14.66 -57.07 -14.00
N LYS A 27 15.09 -56.76 -12.76
CA LYS A 27 15.77 -57.72 -11.83
C LYS A 27 16.35 -57.12 -10.52
N ALA A 28 15.96 -57.78 -9.41
CA ALA A 28 16.74 -58.19 -8.23
C ALA A 28 17.75 -57.24 -7.51
N SER A 29 17.34 -56.81 -6.30
CA SER A 29 17.96 -57.09 -4.98
C SER A 29 19.49 -57.24 -4.85
N GLU A 30 20.10 -56.41 -3.99
CA GLU A 30 20.82 -56.91 -2.80
C GLU A 30 20.96 -55.86 -1.68
N THR A 31 21.28 -56.31 -0.46
CA THR A 31 21.17 -55.52 0.78
C THR A 31 22.56 -55.21 1.38
N ALA A 32 22.86 -53.95 1.69
CA ALA A 32 23.96 -53.60 2.59
C ALA A 32 23.71 -52.24 3.26
N ALA A 33 23.92 -52.16 4.58
CA ALA A 33 23.81 -50.92 5.35
C ALA A 33 25.13 -50.64 6.08
N THR A 34 25.76 -49.48 5.88
CA THR A 34 26.48 -48.77 6.96
C THR A 34 26.84 -47.31 6.62
N LYS A 35 26.61 -46.44 7.61
CA LYS A 35 27.32 -45.18 7.97
C LYS A 35 27.87 -44.24 6.88
N ASP A 36 27.17 -43.10 6.76
CA ASP A 36 27.62 -41.80 7.29
C ASP A 36 29.06 -41.33 6.98
N THR A 37 29.19 -40.35 6.08
CA THR A 37 29.94 -39.11 6.41
C THR A 37 29.50 -37.95 5.51
N SER A 38 29.62 -36.73 6.01
CA SER A 38 29.13 -35.50 5.38
C SER A 38 30.01 -35.01 4.21
N LYS A 39 29.35 -34.40 3.22
CA LYS A 39 29.84 -33.22 2.47
C LYS A 39 28.66 -32.61 1.70
N THR A 40 27.94 -31.71 2.34
CA THR A 40 26.98 -30.84 1.67
C THR A 40 27.79 -29.76 0.95
N GLU A 41 27.80 -29.78 -0.37
CA GLU A 41 28.31 -28.65 -1.14
C GLU A 41 27.34 -27.48 -0.98
N GLU A 42 27.71 -26.50 -0.16
CA GLU A 42 27.01 -25.24 -0.07
C GLU A 42 27.20 -24.49 -1.38
N ALA A 43 26.19 -24.56 -2.25
CA ALA A 43 26.09 -23.71 -3.41
C ALA A 43 25.86 -22.26 -2.93
N GLU A 44 26.96 -21.54 -2.67
CA GLU A 44 26.94 -20.08 -2.51
C GLU A 44 26.32 -19.47 -3.77
N SER A 45 25.06 -19.06 -3.69
CA SER A 45 24.45 -18.29 -4.76
C SER A 45 25.05 -16.89 -4.74
N GLU A 46 26.13 -16.68 -5.51
CA GLU A 46 26.62 -15.35 -5.85
C GLU A 46 25.46 -14.54 -6.44
N VAL A 47 24.88 -13.68 -5.61
CA VAL A 47 23.91 -12.68 -6.07
C VAL A 47 24.71 -11.68 -6.89
N LYS A 48 24.74 -11.86 -8.21
CA LYS A 48 25.33 -10.92 -9.17
C LYS A 48 24.86 -9.51 -8.84
N ALA A 49 25.75 -8.71 -8.28
CA ALA A 49 25.47 -7.34 -7.89
C ALA A 49 25.36 -6.47 -9.15
N THR A 50 24.16 -6.41 -9.73
CA THR A 50 23.80 -5.33 -10.66
C THR A 50 23.96 -4.02 -9.92
N SER A 51 24.89 -3.17 -10.37
CA SER A 51 25.21 -1.89 -9.74
C SER A 51 23.95 -1.04 -9.59
N SER A 52 23.47 -0.90 -8.36
CA SER A 52 22.35 -0.02 -8.02
C SER A 52 22.70 1.43 -8.41
N GLU A 53 21.81 2.09 -9.16
CA GLU A 53 21.89 3.53 -9.44
C GLU A 53 21.88 4.36 -8.14
N TYR A 54 21.29 3.81 -7.08
CA TYR A 54 21.23 4.43 -5.77
C TYR A 54 22.44 4.02 -4.89
N PRO A 55 23.05 4.98 -4.15
CA PRO A 55 24.15 4.69 -3.25
C PRO A 55 23.71 3.81 -2.06
N PRO A 56 24.64 3.05 -1.45
CA PRO A 56 24.38 2.33 -0.20
C PRO A 56 23.79 3.22 0.90
N ILE A 57 22.94 2.64 1.75
CA ILE A 57 22.31 3.36 2.86
C ILE A 57 23.32 3.63 3.98
N ASP A 58 23.52 4.90 4.36
CA ASP A 58 24.15 5.26 5.64
C ASP A 58 23.21 4.82 6.79
N THR A 59 23.53 3.68 7.39
CA THR A 59 22.79 3.10 8.51
C THR A 59 22.85 3.96 9.77
N ALA A 60 23.91 4.75 9.96
CA ALA A 60 24.02 5.69 11.07
C ALA A 60 23.11 6.91 10.85
N ALA A 61 23.03 7.46 9.63
CA ALA A 61 22.04 8.49 9.28
C ALA A 61 20.60 7.96 9.38
N TYR A 62 20.34 6.74 8.92
CA TYR A 62 19.05 6.08 9.09
C TYR A 62 18.65 6.03 10.57
N ASN A 63 19.52 5.51 11.44
CA ASN A 63 19.27 5.40 12.87
C ASN A 63 19.06 6.77 13.55
N ARG A 64 19.83 7.81 13.15
CA ARG A 64 19.60 9.19 13.61
C ARG A 64 18.22 9.71 13.20
N LYS A 65 17.81 9.53 11.94
CA LYS A 65 16.51 9.97 11.42
C LYS A 65 15.33 9.21 12.02
N ILE A 66 15.45 7.90 12.21
CA ILE A 66 14.46 7.08 12.93
C ILE A 66 14.26 7.56 14.37
N LYS A 67 15.35 7.88 15.09
CA LYS A 67 15.27 8.46 16.45
C LYS A 67 14.67 9.87 16.44
N GLN A 68 14.96 10.69 15.43
CA GLN A 68 14.33 12.01 15.24
C GLN A 68 12.81 11.88 15.06
N LEU A 69 12.35 10.99 14.17
CA LEU A 69 10.93 10.75 13.92
C LEU A 69 10.17 10.26 15.16
N ALA A 70 10.81 9.45 16.01
CA ALA A 70 10.20 9.04 17.29
C ALA A 70 9.86 10.22 18.23
N ASN A 71 10.44 11.41 17.98
CA ASN A 71 10.09 12.68 18.61
C ASN A 71 10.06 12.62 20.15
N GLY A 72 11.07 11.94 20.71
CA GLY A 72 11.19 11.73 22.15
C GLY A 72 10.04 10.92 22.76
N ASP A 73 9.52 9.90 22.06
CA ASP A 73 8.74 8.84 22.73
C ASP A 73 9.60 8.16 23.79
N THR A 74 9.09 8.12 25.01
CA THR A 74 9.69 7.44 26.17
C THR A 74 8.97 6.15 26.52
N THR A 75 7.86 5.82 25.85
CA THR A 75 7.08 4.61 26.12
C THR A 75 7.66 3.35 25.48
N GLY A 76 8.66 3.50 24.61
CA GLY A 76 9.33 2.38 23.92
C GLY A 76 8.50 1.78 22.78
N LYS A 77 7.42 2.46 22.34
CA LYS A 77 6.63 2.09 21.16
C LYS A 77 7.29 2.58 19.88
N TRP A 78 7.93 3.74 19.95
CA TRP A 78 8.59 4.39 18.83
C TRP A 78 10.05 4.75 19.19
N PRO A 79 11.02 4.54 18.28
CA PRO A 79 10.86 3.87 16.99
C PRO A 79 10.61 2.37 17.16
N VAL A 80 10.05 1.73 16.12
CA VAL A 80 9.85 0.27 16.13
C VAL A 80 11.20 -0.43 16.15
N LYS A 81 11.38 -1.32 17.12
CA LYS A 81 12.60 -2.11 17.31
C LYS A 81 12.73 -3.17 16.21
N ASN A 82 13.97 -3.53 15.88
CA ASN A 82 14.31 -4.62 14.96
C ASN A 82 13.71 -4.50 13.55
N GLN A 83 13.35 -3.29 13.12
CA GLN A 83 13.01 -3.05 11.72
C GLN A 83 14.26 -3.25 10.82
N PRO A 84 14.12 -3.83 9.62
CA PRO A 84 15.23 -3.96 8.69
C PRO A 84 15.70 -2.58 8.19
N TYR A 85 16.99 -2.48 7.83
CA TYR A 85 17.45 -1.39 6.99
C TYR A 85 16.84 -1.55 5.58
N PRO A 86 16.37 -0.46 4.95
CA PRO A 86 15.82 -0.53 3.61
C PRO A 86 16.93 -0.69 2.56
N LEU A 87 16.57 -1.11 1.34
CA LEU A 87 17.53 -1.12 0.22
C LEU A 87 17.91 0.32 -0.22
N PRO A 88 19.02 0.47 -0.98
CA PRO A 88 19.36 1.72 -1.67
C PRO A 88 18.16 2.38 -2.40
N GLY A 89 18.09 3.70 -2.35
CA GLY A 89 16.97 4.47 -2.95
C GLY A 89 15.76 4.64 -2.04
N ALA A 90 15.84 4.20 -0.77
CA ALA A 90 14.83 4.46 0.25
C ALA A 90 14.52 5.97 0.40
N ILE A 91 13.24 6.29 0.58
CA ILE A 91 12.74 7.67 0.71
C ILE A 91 12.58 8.03 2.18
N LEU A 92 12.00 7.11 2.97
CA LEU A 92 11.78 7.26 4.39
C LEU A 92 12.94 6.59 5.16
N PRO A 93 13.42 7.18 6.27
CA PRO A 93 13.01 8.43 6.91
C PRO A 93 13.71 9.69 6.36
N PHE A 94 14.51 9.57 5.29
CA PHE A 94 15.39 10.66 4.83
C PHE A 94 14.65 11.88 4.28
N LYS A 95 13.47 11.66 3.69
CA LYS A 95 12.57 12.69 3.16
C LYS A 95 11.17 12.53 3.75
N ARG A 96 10.41 13.63 3.77
CA ARG A 96 8.97 13.64 4.09
C ARG A 96 8.15 13.67 2.81
N VAL A 97 7.27 12.69 2.60
CA VAL A 97 6.37 12.72 1.44
C VAL A 97 5.26 13.74 1.68
N VAL A 98 4.98 14.60 0.69
CA VAL A 98 3.84 15.52 0.68
C VAL A 98 3.08 15.30 -0.62
N THR A 99 1.79 14.95 -0.51
CA THR A 99 0.99 14.49 -1.65
C THR A 99 -0.41 15.09 -1.69
N TYR A 100 -0.94 15.27 -2.90
CA TYR A 100 -2.37 15.50 -3.14
C TYR A 100 -3.05 14.17 -3.50
N TYR A 101 -4.21 13.91 -2.90
CA TYR A 101 -5.03 12.71 -3.12
C TYR A 101 -6.16 12.96 -4.11
N GLY A 102 -6.59 11.93 -4.82
CA GLY A 102 -7.91 11.90 -5.47
C GLY A 102 -7.95 11.19 -6.81
N ASN A 103 -8.97 11.52 -7.61
CA ASN A 103 -9.26 10.86 -8.88
C ASN A 103 -9.62 11.88 -9.97
N LEU A 104 -8.95 11.80 -11.12
CA LEU A 104 -9.07 12.71 -12.27
C LEU A 104 -10.48 12.77 -12.89
N TYR A 105 -11.35 11.78 -12.68
CA TYR A 105 -12.76 11.84 -13.10
C TYR A 105 -13.68 12.51 -12.07
N SER A 106 -13.20 12.86 -10.87
CA SER A 106 -14.05 13.40 -9.80
C SER A 106 -13.41 14.55 -9.03
N LYS A 107 -13.92 15.75 -9.28
CA LYS A 107 -13.64 16.97 -8.48
C LYS A 107 -14.11 16.89 -7.02
N LYS A 108 -14.77 15.81 -6.61
CA LYS A 108 -15.25 15.59 -5.24
C LYS A 108 -14.40 14.57 -4.45
N MET A 109 -13.44 13.91 -5.10
CA MET A 109 -12.62 12.85 -4.47
C MET A 109 -11.22 13.31 -4.06
N GLY A 110 -10.90 14.60 -4.18
CA GLY A 110 -9.71 15.23 -3.59
C GLY A 110 -8.99 16.21 -4.50
N ALA A 111 -8.12 17.01 -3.89
CA ALA A 111 -7.33 18.08 -4.53
C ALA A 111 -6.62 17.67 -5.85
N LEU A 112 -6.22 16.41 -6.03
CA LEU A 112 -5.63 15.91 -7.28
C LEU A 112 -6.59 16.01 -8.49
N GLY A 113 -7.87 15.72 -8.26
CA GLY A 113 -8.92 15.71 -9.30
C GLY A 113 -9.74 16.99 -9.38
N GLU A 114 -9.61 17.90 -8.40
CA GLU A 114 -10.43 19.11 -8.31
C GLU A 114 -9.97 20.22 -9.27
N TYR A 115 -8.65 20.39 -9.43
CA TYR A 115 -8.04 21.50 -10.17
C TYR A 115 -7.39 21.05 -11.48
N ALA A 116 -7.21 21.98 -12.42
CA ALA A 116 -6.43 21.71 -13.64
C ALA A 116 -4.96 21.41 -13.29
N PRO A 117 -4.24 20.53 -14.02
CA PRO A 117 -2.94 20.00 -13.57
C PRO A 117 -1.87 21.05 -13.20
N ARG A 118 -1.76 22.15 -13.96
CA ARG A 118 -0.80 23.24 -13.66
C ARG A 118 -1.13 23.94 -12.34
N GLU A 119 -2.41 24.14 -12.05
CA GLU A 119 -2.89 24.81 -10.84
C GLU A 119 -2.81 23.87 -9.64
N MET A 120 -3.20 22.61 -9.80
CA MET A 120 -3.02 21.53 -8.83
C MET A 120 -1.55 21.44 -8.38
N LEU A 121 -0.61 21.41 -9.33
CA LEU A 121 0.83 21.40 -9.04
C LEU A 121 1.31 22.70 -8.37
N ARG A 122 0.79 23.87 -8.75
CA ARG A 122 1.12 25.15 -8.10
C ARG A 122 0.72 25.13 -6.62
N MET A 123 -0.47 24.62 -6.31
CA MET A 123 -0.98 24.50 -4.94
C MET A 123 -0.21 23.44 -4.13
N LEU A 124 0.06 22.26 -4.70
CA LEU A 124 0.87 21.22 -4.05
C LEU A 124 2.26 21.74 -3.68
N TYR A 125 2.93 22.46 -4.59
CA TYR A 125 4.26 23.03 -4.31
C TYR A 125 4.22 24.16 -3.27
N ALA A 126 3.09 24.82 -3.06
CA ALA A 126 2.91 25.74 -1.95
C ALA A 126 2.80 25.00 -0.59
N GLU A 127 2.24 23.79 -0.53
CA GLU A 127 2.33 22.94 0.67
C GLU A 127 3.74 22.39 0.88
N VAL A 128 4.42 21.94 -0.18
CA VAL A 128 5.83 21.50 -0.14
C VAL A 128 6.71 22.57 0.53
N ALA A 129 6.64 23.81 0.08
CA ALA A 129 7.42 24.92 0.63
C ALA A 129 7.12 25.21 2.12
N LYS A 130 5.88 24.99 2.59
CA LYS A 130 5.55 25.09 4.03
C LYS A 130 6.22 23.98 4.84
N TRP A 131 6.29 22.77 4.30
CA TRP A 131 6.91 21.63 4.95
C TRP A 131 8.44 21.71 4.96
N GLU A 132 9.06 22.22 3.90
CA GLU A 132 10.50 22.51 3.88
C GLU A 132 10.87 23.63 4.87
N LYS A 133 10.00 24.63 5.04
CA LYS A 133 10.19 25.72 6.02
C LYS A 133 10.06 25.26 7.47
N ILE A 134 9.17 24.32 7.80
CA ILE A 134 8.95 23.87 9.18
C ILE A 134 9.96 22.82 9.65
N ASP A 135 10.53 22.04 8.72
CA ASP A 135 11.56 21.04 9.00
C ASP A 135 12.64 21.04 7.89
N PRO A 136 13.52 22.06 7.86
CA PRO A 136 14.57 22.15 6.85
C PRO A 136 15.61 21.02 6.97
N SER A 137 15.57 20.22 8.05
CA SER A 137 16.44 19.06 8.22
C SER A 137 15.97 17.82 7.45
N THR A 138 14.73 17.82 6.94
CA THR A 138 14.11 16.66 6.28
C THR A 138 13.48 17.12 4.96
N PRO A 139 14.20 17.01 3.82
CA PRO A 139 13.72 17.44 2.51
C PRO A 139 12.36 16.83 2.15
N VAL A 140 11.57 17.55 1.35
CA VAL A 140 10.25 17.08 0.94
C VAL A 140 10.34 16.26 -0.35
N GLN A 141 9.57 15.19 -0.39
CA GLN A 141 9.37 14.32 -1.55
C GLN A 141 7.95 14.56 -2.10
N PRO A 142 7.78 15.41 -3.14
CA PRO A 142 6.47 15.70 -3.71
C PRO A 142 5.89 14.47 -4.41
N ALA A 143 4.58 14.29 -4.31
CA ALA A 143 3.88 13.14 -4.86
C ALA A 143 2.44 13.44 -5.30
N LEU A 144 1.88 12.55 -6.12
CA LEU A 144 0.44 12.46 -6.40
C LEU A 144 -0.06 11.10 -5.91
N HIS A 145 -1.21 11.04 -5.24
CA HIS A 145 -1.82 9.79 -4.75
C HIS A 145 -3.16 9.57 -5.45
N TYR A 146 -3.16 8.64 -6.40
CA TYR A 146 -4.22 8.49 -7.38
C TYR A 146 -5.06 7.23 -7.13
N ILE A 147 -6.37 7.40 -7.01
CA ILE A 147 -7.31 6.29 -6.82
C ILE A 147 -7.49 5.54 -8.13
N ALA A 148 -6.72 4.46 -8.29
CA ALA A 148 -6.67 3.64 -9.51
C ALA A 148 -7.78 2.57 -9.53
N VAL A 149 -8.23 2.13 -8.34
CA VAL A 149 -9.44 1.31 -8.18
C VAL A 149 -10.32 1.98 -7.13
N VAL A 150 -11.53 2.38 -7.52
CA VAL A 150 -12.46 3.19 -6.72
C VAL A 150 -13.64 2.33 -6.27
N ALA A 151 -13.99 2.32 -4.99
CA ALA A 151 -15.21 1.66 -4.52
C ALA A 151 -16.45 2.40 -5.05
N ALA A 152 -17.41 1.66 -5.57
CA ALA A 152 -18.59 2.19 -6.26
C ALA A 152 -19.88 1.85 -5.51
N GLY A 153 -20.87 2.75 -5.56
CA GLY A 153 -22.21 2.50 -5.03
C GLY A 153 -23.00 1.47 -5.85
N ASP A 154 -22.71 1.39 -7.15
CA ASP A 154 -23.39 0.52 -8.12
C ASP A 154 -22.56 -0.72 -8.46
N PRO A 155 -23.21 -1.86 -8.80
CA PRO A 155 -22.49 -3.05 -9.24
C PRO A 155 -21.84 -2.85 -10.62
N GLY A 156 -20.55 -3.16 -10.71
CA GLY A 156 -19.91 -3.42 -12.01
C GLY A 156 -20.44 -4.72 -12.65
N LYS A 157 -20.04 -5.00 -13.90
CA LYS A 157 -20.49 -6.17 -14.68
C LYS A 157 -20.30 -7.53 -13.98
N ASP A 158 -19.36 -7.61 -13.04
CA ASP A 158 -19.02 -8.79 -12.24
C ASP A 158 -19.50 -8.70 -10.77
N GLY A 159 -20.39 -7.76 -10.46
CA GLY A 159 -21.01 -7.63 -9.13
C GLY A 159 -20.07 -7.19 -8.02
N LYS A 160 -18.86 -6.68 -8.35
CA LYS A 160 -17.81 -6.37 -7.36
C LYS A 160 -17.83 -4.94 -6.78
N TYR A 161 -18.79 -4.09 -7.16
CA TYR A 161 -18.99 -2.74 -6.60
C TYR A 161 -17.73 -1.85 -6.56
N ARG A 162 -16.95 -1.85 -7.64
CA ARG A 162 -15.76 -1.00 -7.82
C ARG A 162 -15.51 -0.69 -9.29
N ASN A 163 -14.94 0.49 -9.53
CA ASN A 163 -14.55 1.00 -10.83
C ASN A 163 -13.01 1.02 -10.96
N ARG A 164 -12.48 0.27 -11.92
CA ARG A 164 -11.06 0.29 -12.28
C ARG A 164 -10.82 1.44 -13.24
N MET A 165 -9.82 2.28 -12.99
CA MET A 165 -9.49 3.38 -13.87
C MET A 165 -8.87 2.86 -15.18
N PRO A 166 -9.27 3.38 -16.36
CA PRO A 166 -8.64 3.01 -17.62
C PRO A 166 -7.15 3.38 -17.63
N ASP A 167 -6.34 2.61 -18.34
CA ASP A 167 -4.89 2.82 -18.45
C ASP A 167 -4.52 4.28 -18.76
N LYS A 168 -5.20 4.89 -19.74
CA LYS A 168 -5.02 6.30 -20.12
C LYS A 168 -5.12 7.28 -18.94
N GLN A 169 -5.89 7.00 -17.91
CA GLN A 169 -5.99 7.85 -16.71
C GLN A 169 -4.80 7.67 -15.77
N ILE A 170 -4.32 6.43 -15.61
CA ILE A 170 -3.12 6.14 -14.84
C ILE A 170 -1.90 6.77 -15.54
N ASP A 171 -1.79 6.59 -16.86
CA ASP A 171 -0.78 7.25 -17.71
C ASP A 171 -0.87 8.77 -17.60
N SER A 172 -2.08 9.35 -17.57
CA SER A 172 -2.27 10.80 -17.39
C SER A 172 -1.71 11.28 -16.05
N VAL A 173 -1.88 10.52 -14.95
CA VAL A 173 -1.33 10.93 -13.65
C VAL A 173 0.20 10.83 -13.61
N PHE A 174 0.80 9.85 -14.28
CA PHE A 174 2.26 9.80 -14.48
C PHE A 174 2.77 10.94 -15.36
N ALA A 175 2.04 11.30 -16.42
CA ALA A 175 2.38 12.45 -17.26
C ALA A 175 2.31 13.78 -16.49
N ILE A 176 1.31 13.95 -15.60
CA ILE A 176 1.22 15.12 -14.70
C ILE A 176 2.39 15.14 -13.71
N ALA A 177 2.74 14.00 -13.10
CA ALA A 177 3.91 13.91 -12.21
C ALA A 177 5.21 14.28 -12.95
N ALA A 178 5.37 13.85 -14.21
CA ALA A 178 6.53 14.18 -15.04
C ALA A 178 6.64 15.67 -15.42
N MET A 179 5.62 16.50 -15.18
CA MET A 179 5.71 17.96 -15.35
C MET A 179 6.64 18.64 -14.33
N LYS A 180 7.12 17.90 -13.32
CA LYS A 180 8.09 18.36 -12.32
C LYS A 180 9.14 17.27 -12.08
N LYS A 181 10.36 17.68 -11.72
CA LYS A 181 11.44 16.73 -11.40
C LYS A 181 11.10 15.95 -10.13
N ASN A 182 11.54 14.70 -10.10
CA ASN A 182 11.56 13.84 -8.92
C ASN A 182 10.19 13.56 -8.26
N MET A 183 9.05 13.76 -8.92
CA MET A 183 7.75 13.38 -8.35
C MET A 183 7.50 11.88 -8.38
N ILE A 184 6.93 11.36 -7.28
CA ILE A 184 6.48 9.97 -7.15
C ILE A 184 4.95 9.88 -7.28
N VAL A 185 4.44 8.71 -7.64
CA VAL A 185 3.00 8.43 -7.79
C VAL A 185 2.63 7.25 -6.92
N PHE A 186 1.60 7.41 -6.09
CA PHE A 186 0.93 6.29 -5.43
C PHE A 186 -0.28 5.86 -6.25
N LEU A 187 -0.44 4.57 -6.45
CA LEU A 187 -1.67 3.97 -6.99
C LEU A 187 -2.45 3.36 -5.84
N ASP A 188 -3.69 3.80 -5.69
CA ASP A 188 -4.53 3.50 -4.54
C ASP A 188 -5.67 2.55 -4.90
N ILE A 189 -5.96 1.59 -4.02
CA ILE A 189 -6.87 0.48 -4.28
C ILE A 189 -7.96 0.38 -3.21
N GLN A 190 -9.20 0.61 -3.66
CA GLN A 190 -10.44 0.42 -2.92
C GLN A 190 -11.17 -0.81 -3.49
N VAL A 191 -10.92 -1.99 -2.90
CA VAL A 191 -11.32 -3.28 -3.52
C VAL A 191 -12.82 -3.57 -3.52
N SER A 192 -13.58 -2.96 -2.61
CA SER A 192 -15.00 -3.23 -2.38
C SER A 192 -15.26 -4.73 -2.14
N LEU A 193 -16.08 -5.39 -2.96
CA LEU A 193 -16.36 -6.85 -2.88
C LEU A 193 -15.39 -7.71 -3.70
N SER A 194 -14.35 -7.11 -4.29
CA SER A 194 -13.17 -7.82 -4.81
C SER A 194 -12.15 -8.07 -3.70
N THR A 195 -11.02 -8.68 -4.03
CA THR A 195 -9.89 -8.88 -3.10
C THR A 195 -8.64 -8.14 -3.57
N ILE A 196 -7.72 -7.83 -2.65
CA ILE A 196 -6.45 -7.20 -3.02
C ILE A 196 -5.61 -8.10 -3.94
N LYS A 197 -5.82 -9.43 -3.87
CA LYS A 197 -5.19 -10.43 -4.74
C LYS A 197 -5.70 -10.39 -6.19
N GLU A 198 -6.94 -9.95 -6.41
CA GLU A 198 -7.52 -9.78 -7.75
C GLU A 198 -7.15 -8.42 -8.36
N GLU A 199 -7.04 -7.36 -7.54
CA GLU A 199 -6.90 -5.98 -8.02
C GLU A 199 -5.44 -5.52 -8.15
N LEU A 200 -4.55 -5.85 -7.20
CA LEU A 200 -3.15 -5.39 -7.21
C LEU A 200 -2.36 -5.85 -8.45
N PRO A 201 -2.39 -7.14 -8.88
CA PRO A 201 -1.61 -7.59 -10.04
C PRO A 201 -1.93 -6.84 -11.33
N ARG A 202 -3.15 -6.29 -11.46
CA ARG A 202 -3.58 -5.51 -12.63
C ARG A 202 -2.81 -4.19 -12.79
N LEU A 203 -2.18 -3.70 -11.72
CA LEU A 203 -1.37 -2.48 -11.69
C LEU A 203 0.13 -2.75 -11.78
N GLU A 204 0.57 -4.01 -11.88
CA GLU A 204 2.00 -4.38 -11.84
C GLU A 204 2.84 -3.60 -12.85
N LYS A 205 2.36 -3.45 -14.10
CA LYS A 205 3.08 -2.72 -15.16
C LYS A 205 3.41 -1.27 -14.78
N TYR A 206 2.63 -0.65 -13.91
CA TYR A 206 2.91 0.69 -13.39
C TYR A 206 3.81 0.64 -12.15
N LEU A 207 3.60 -0.32 -11.25
CA LEU A 207 4.41 -0.51 -10.04
C LEU A 207 5.88 -0.88 -10.36
N LYS A 208 6.15 -1.42 -11.55
CA LYS A 208 7.50 -1.60 -12.13
C LYS A 208 8.25 -0.29 -12.40
N ARG A 209 7.58 0.88 -12.43
CA ARG A 209 8.27 2.17 -12.52
C ARG A 209 8.98 2.48 -11.19
N PRO A 210 10.24 2.97 -11.17
CA PRO A 210 10.94 3.29 -9.93
C PRO A 210 10.16 4.26 -9.02
N ASN A 211 9.53 5.29 -9.61
CA ASN A 211 8.77 6.32 -8.91
C ASN A 211 7.30 5.96 -8.60
N ALA A 212 6.89 4.70 -8.79
CA ALA A 212 5.55 4.23 -8.46
C ALA A 212 5.51 3.51 -7.10
N HIS A 213 4.46 3.77 -6.31
CA HIS A 213 4.21 3.23 -4.98
C HIS A 213 2.73 2.83 -4.82
N LEU A 214 2.34 2.27 -3.67
CA LEU A 214 0.99 1.71 -3.46
C LEU A 214 0.29 2.33 -2.24
N GLY A 215 -1.00 2.63 -2.38
CA GLY A 215 -1.93 2.83 -1.28
C GLY A 215 -3.00 1.73 -1.25
N ILE A 216 -3.46 1.37 -0.06
CA ILE A 216 -4.60 0.48 0.14
C ILE A 216 -5.53 1.06 1.21
N ASP A 217 -6.84 0.96 0.95
CA ASP A 217 -7.90 1.47 1.82
C ASP A 217 -8.65 0.30 2.50
N PRO A 218 -8.32 -0.06 3.75
CA PRO A 218 -9.05 -1.11 4.45
C PRO A 218 -10.54 -0.76 4.66
N GLU A 219 -10.92 0.51 4.73
CA GLU A 219 -12.34 0.91 4.86
C GLU A 219 -13.21 0.44 3.70
N PHE A 220 -12.61 0.17 2.53
CA PHE A 220 -13.29 -0.39 1.36
C PHE A 220 -13.00 -1.88 1.14
N SER A 221 -12.34 -2.58 2.06
CA SER A 221 -12.18 -4.03 2.02
C SER A 221 -13.41 -4.70 2.65
N MET A 222 -14.43 -4.92 1.82
CA MET A 222 -15.76 -5.27 2.29
C MET A 222 -15.95 -6.79 2.42
N LYS A 223 -15.85 -7.30 3.65
CA LYS A 223 -16.06 -8.72 3.94
C LYS A 223 -17.57 -9.05 4.02
N GLY A 224 -17.94 -10.29 3.65
CA GLY A 224 -19.29 -10.82 3.85
C GLY A 224 -20.40 -10.20 2.98
N GLY A 225 -20.07 -9.67 1.79
CA GLY A 225 -21.09 -9.17 0.84
C GLY A 225 -21.67 -7.79 1.16
N ILE A 226 -21.19 -7.12 2.21
CA ILE A 226 -21.69 -5.80 2.63
C ILE A 226 -21.26 -4.72 1.63
N LEU A 227 -22.19 -3.89 1.16
CA LEU A 227 -21.86 -2.83 0.19
C LEU A 227 -20.98 -1.73 0.81
N PRO A 228 -20.05 -1.13 0.03
CA PRO A 228 -19.16 -0.07 0.52
C PRO A 228 -19.95 1.14 1.05
N GLY A 229 -19.39 1.82 2.04
CA GLY A 229 -20.04 2.97 2.70
C GLY A 229 -21.20 2.62 3.65
N ARG A 230 -21.63 1.35 3.74
CA ARG A 230 -22.60 0.90 4.76
C ARG A 230 -21.97 0.56 6.11
N LYS A 231 -20.73 0.06 6.07
CA LYS A 231 -19.85 -0.19 7.22
C LYS A 231 -18.42 0.11 6.78
N ILE A 232 -17.54 0.35 7.76
CA ILE A 232 -16.09 0.40 7.54
C ILE A 232 -15.60 -1.04 7.33
N GLY A 233 -14.93 -1.29 6.21
CA GLY A 233 -14.27 -2.55 5.89
C GLY A 233 -13.05 -2.86 6.76
N THR A 234 -12.33 -3.93 6.42
CA THR A 234 -11.13 -4.34 7.16
C THR A 234 -10.13 -5.11 6.30
N TYR A 235 -8.83 -4.93 6.58
CA TYR A 235 -7.77 -5.83 6.16
C TYR A 235 -7.16 -6.50 7.38
N ASP A 236 -6.86 -7.79 7.26
CA ASP A 236 -5.99 -8.46 8.23
C ASP A 236 -4.50 -8.26 7.88
N ALA A 237 -3.64 -8.32 8.89
CA ALA A 237 -2.19 -8.33 8.70
C ALA A 237 -1.71 -9.41 7.71
N SER A 238 -2.41 -10.55 7.57
CA SER A 238 -2.13 -11.55 6.52
C SER A 238 -2.33 -11.01 5.09
N GLU A 239 -3.33 -10.16 4.86
CA GLU A 239 -3.57 -9.53 3.55
C GLU A 239 -2.52 -8.44 3.28
N ILE A 240 -2.18 -7.63 4.29
CA ILE A 240 -1.10 -6.63 4.20
C ILE A 240 0.25 -7.31 3.98
N ASN A 241 0.51 -8.43 4.65
CA ASN A 241 1.71 -9.24 4.46
C ASN A 241 1.82 -9.78 3.03
N TRP A 242 0.72 -10.23 2.44
CA TRP A 242 0.68 -10.64 1.03
C TRP A 242 1.01 -9.47 0.09
N VAL A 243 0.45 -8.28 0.34
CA VAL A 243 0.77 -7.06 -0.43
C VAL A 243 2.26 -6.71 -0.32
N SER A 244 2.83 -6.73 0.89
CA SER A 244 4.25 -6.45 1.11
C SER A 244 5.16 -7.50 0.44
N ASP A 245 4.73 -8.76 0.38
CA ASP A 245 5.45 -9.85 -0.30
C ASP A 245 5.47 -9.63 -1.82
N TYR A 246 4.32 -9.29 -2.40
CA TYR A 246 4.18 -8.97 -3.82
C TYR A 246 5.08 -7.80 -4.21
N LEU A 247 5.06 -6.70 -3.44
CA LEU A 247 5.90 -5.54 -3.68
C LEU A 247 7.39 -5.87 -3.51
N ALA A 248 7.76 -6.69 -2.52
CA ALA A 248 9.15 -7.13 -2.32
C ALA A 248 9.66 -8.06 -3.42
N LYS A 249 8.82 -8.95 -3.96
CA LYS A 249 9.13 -9.72 -5.16
C LYS A 249 9.31 -8.80 -6.37
N LEU A 250 8.39 -7.85 -6.57
CA LEU A 250 8.47 -6.90 -7.68
C LEU A 250 9.76 -6.06 -7.65
N VAL A 251 10.18 -5.63 -6.45
CA VAL A 251 11.42 -4.89 -6.23
C VAL A 251 12.64 -5.71 -6.63
N ARG A 252 12.75 -6.95 -6.13
CA ARG A 252 13.88 -7.85 -6.44
C ARG A 252 13.93 -8.23 -7.91
N ASP A 253 12.81 -8.68 -8.47
CA ASP A 253 12.70 -9.15 -9.86
C ASP A 253 13.01 -8.06 -10.90
N ASN A 254 12.92 -6.78 -10.54
CA ASN A 254 13.06 -5.64 -11.47
C ASN A 254 14.14 -4.62 -11.01
N ASN A 255 14.97 -4.98 -10.01
CA ASN A 255 16.03 -4.14 -9.44
C ASN A 255 15.60 -2.70 -9.09
N LEU A 256 14.45 -2.55 -8.42
CA LEU A 256 13.82 -1.25 -8.12
C LEU A 256 14.26 -0.68 -6.77
N PRO A 257 14.12 0.64 -6.53
CA PRO A 257 14.18 1.19 -5.17
C PRO A 257 12.99 0.68 -4.32
N PRO A 258 13.12 0.64 -2.98
CA PRO A 258 12.04 0.25 -2.08
C PRO A 258 10.71 0.96 -2.32
N LYS A 259 9.62 0.21 -2.28
CA LYS A 259 8.28 0.77 -2.42
C LYS A 259 7.78 1.33 -1.10
N ILE A 260 7.06 2.45 -1.14
CA ILE A 260 6.23 2.87 -0.01
C ILE A 260 4.88 2.15 -0.14
N LEU A 261 4.42 1.56 0.96
CA LEU A 261 3.08 0.98 1.10
C LEU A 261 2.31 1.81 2.13
N VAL A 262 1.32 2.57 1.67
CA VAL A 262 0.43 3.35 2.54
C VAL A 262 -0.78 2.50 2.91
N VAL A 263 -0.99 2.31 4.21
CA VAL A 263 -2.17 1.61 4.75
C VAL A 263 -3.01 2.61 5.53
N HIS A 264 -4.18 2.93 4.99
CA HIS A 264 -5.07 3.94 5.54
C HIS A 264 -5.77 3.44 6.81
N ARG A 265 -5.82 4.24 7.89
CA ARG A 265 -6.41 3.83 9.17
C ARG A 265 -6.91 5.02 10.01
N PHE A 266 -8.17 4.94 10.44
CA PHE A 266 -8.77 5.87 11.41
C PHE A 266 -9.69 5.20 12.43
N THR A 267 -9.83 3.87 12.40
CA THR A 267 -10.39 3.07 13.51
C THR A 267 -9.55 1.81 13.70
N GLY A 268 -9.52 1.24 14.90
CA GLY A 268 -8.74 0.03 15.17
C GLY A 268 -9.19 -1.19 14.34
N LYS A 269 -10.49 -1.34 14.09
CA LYS A 269 -11.05 -2.49 13.35
C LYS A 269 -10.71 -2.51 11.85
N MET A 270 -10.19 -1.41 11.30
CA MET A 270 -9.75 -1.37 9.90
C MET A 270 -8.54 -2.26 9.62
N VAL A 271 -7.66 -2.48 10.60
CA VAL A 271 -6.47 -3.32 10.44
C VAL A 271 -6.37 -4.29 11.60
N THR A 272 -6.82 -5.53 11.40
CA THR A 272 -6.71 -6.58 12.43
C THR A 272 -5.29 -7.14 12.50
N ASN A 273 -4.90 -7.56 13.70
CA ASN A 273 -3.61 -8.20 13.97
C ASN A 273 -2.38 -7.38 13.51
N SER A 274 -2.45 -6.05 13.55
CA SER A 274 -1.41 -5.10 13.07
C SER A 274 0.02 -5.42 13.53
N LYS A 275 0.20 -5.98 14.73
CA LYS A 275 1.50 -6.46 15.27
C LYS A 275 2.15 -7.60 14.46
N ASN A 276 1.38 -8.30 13.63
CA ASN A 276 1.85 -9.40 12.79
C ASN A 276 2.24 -8.95 11.37
N ILE A 277 2.21 -7.64 11.08
CA ILE A 277 2.71 -7.08 9.82
C ILE A 277 4.24 -7.22 9.78
N LYS A 278 4.75 -7.88 8.73
CA LYS A 278 6.17 -8.15 8.52
C LYS A 278 6.82 -7.00 7.75
N LEU A 279 7.87 -6.44 8.33
CA LEU A 279 8.69 -5.40 7.69
C LEU A 279 9.74 -6.04 6.77
N ARG A 280 10.13 -5.33 5.70
CA ARG A 280 11.00 -5.85 4.63
C ARG A 280 11.93 -4.76 4.12
N PRO A 281 13.20 -5.05 3.75
CA PRO A 281 14.09 -4.06 3.13
C PRO A 281 13.50 -3.38 1.88
N GLU A 282 12.68 -4.10 1.14
CA GLU A 282 12.05 -3.66 -0.11
C GLU A 282 10.80 -2.79 0.08
N VAL A 283 10.22 -2.72 1.28
CA VAL A 283 8.92 -2.07 1.53
C VAL A 283 8.93 -1.21 2.79
N GLN A 284 8.65 0.08 2.60
CA GLN A 284 8.49 1.08 3.66
C GLN A 284 6.99 1.23 3.98
N VAL A 285 6.53 0.67 5.10
CA VAL A 285 5.12 0.65 5.49
C VAL A 285 4.75 1.91 6.26
N VAL A 286 3.75 2.64 5.77
CA VAL A 286 3.19 3.85 6.39
C VAL A 286 1.79 3.55 6.91
N MET A 287 1.61 3.58 8.23
CA MET A 287 0.28 3.61 8.84
C MET A 287 -0.25 5.04 8.81
N HIS A 288 -1.27 5.27 7.98
CA HIS A 288 -1.70 6.60 7.59
C HIS A 288 -2.98 7.02 8.32
N MET A 289 -2.91 8.11 9.11
CA MET A 289 -4.05 8.67 9.83
C MET A 289 -5.02 9.36 8.85
N ASP A 290 -6.04 8.62 8.43
CA ASP A 290 -6.96 8.98 7.34
C ASP A 290 -8.30 9.56 7.84
N GLY A 291 -8.40 9.90 9.13
CA GLY A 291 -9.62 10.42 9.75
C GLY A 291 -9.85 11.90 9.45
N TRP A 292 -11.06 12.27 9.06
CA TRP A 292 -11.49 13.67 8.97
C TRP A 292 -12.10 14.17 10.27
N GLY A 293 -12.04 15.49 10.51
CA GLY A 293 -12.66 16.15 11.65
C GLY A 293 -11.86 17.31 12.21
N GLU A 294 -12.34 17.86 13.31
CA GLU A 294 -11.68 18.93 14.05
C GLU A 294 -10.30 18.48 14.62
N PRO A 295 -9.36 19.42 14.86
CA PRO A 295 -8.01 19.12 15.33
C PRO A 295 -7.91 18.21 16.57
N GLU A 296 -8.86 18.30 17.51
CA GLU A 296 -8.86 17.46 18.71
C GLU A 296 -9.23 16.01 18.38
N LEU A 297 -10.31 15.80 17.61
CA LEU A 297 -10.72 14.48 17.16
C LEU A 297 -9.60 13.79 16.37
N LYS A 298 -8.92 14.52 15.47
CA LYS A 298 -7.81 13.98 14.67
C LYS A 298 -6.59 13.60 15.52
N GLN A 299 -6.25 14.40 16.54
CA GLN A 299 -5.24 14.03 17.54
C GLN A 299 -5.65 12.81 18.38
N GLY A 300 -6.93 12.71 18.74
CA GLY A 300 -7.50 11.53 19.38
C GLY A 300 -7.37 10.28 18.52
N THR A 301 -7.82 10.32 17.27
CA THR A 301 -7.71 9.25 16.28
C THR A 301 -6.26 8.81 16.07
N HIS A 302 -5.33 9.76 15.92
CA HIS A 302 -3.90 9.48 15.85
C HIS A 302 -3.38 8.76 17.11
N ARG A 303 -3.71 9.27 18.31
CA ARG A 303 -3.28 8.68 19.58
C ARG A 303 -3.76 7.24 19.76
N HIS A 304 -5.03 6.98 19.48
CA HIS A 304 -5.61 5.65 19.70
C HIS A 304 -5.24 4.63 18.62
N PHE A 305 -5.23 5.04 17.34
CA PHE A 305 -5.13 4.09 16.22
C PHE A 305 -3.85 4.21 15.38
N ILE A 306 -2.92 5.12 15.70
CA ILE A 306 -1.62 5.20 15.01
C ILE A 306 -0.50 5.04 16.04
N TYR A 307 -0.42 5.92 17.03
CA TYR A 307 0.63 5.89 18.06
C TYR A 307 0.61 4.59 18.90
N ASN A 308 -0.56 4.13 19.33
CA ASN A 308 -0.71 2.92 20.15
C ASN A 308 -0.61 1.60 19.36
N GLU A 309 -0.59 1.65 18.02
CA GLU A 309 -0.45 0.48 17.15
C GLU A 309 0.71 0.69 16.15
N PRO A 310 1.96 0.66 16.64
CA PRO A 310 3.14 0.94 15.84
C PRO A 310 3.43 -0.17 14.82
N VAL A 311 3.93 0.21 13.64
CA VAL A 311 4.31 -0.71 12.55
C VAL A 311 5.68 -0.35 11.97
N GLN A 312 5.85 0.82 11.33
CA GLN A 312 7.17 1.28 10.86
C GLN A 312 7.25 2.80 10.74
N PHE A 313 6.46 3.39 9.83
CA PHE A 313 6.31 4.83 9.66
C PHE A 313 4.86 5.27 9.87
N THR A 314 4.66 6.56 10.13
CA THR A 314 3.32 7.16 10.24
C THR A 314 3.09 8.19 9.15
N GLY A 315 1.82 8.34 8.78
CA GLY A 315 1.35 9.43 7.94
C GLY A 315 0.14 10.12 8.54
N PHE A 316 -0.20 11.29 8.00
CA PHE A 316 -1.34 12.08 8.46
C PHE A 316 -2.04 12.78 7.29
N LYS A 317 -3.37 12.70 7.25
CA LYS A 317 -4.18 13.38 6.24
C LYS A 317 -4.77 14.68 6.74
N ILE A 318 -4.84 15.68 5.85
CA ILE A 318 -5.57 16.92 6.04
C ILE A 318 -6.67 16.99 4.97
N PHE A 319 -7.92 17.19 5.38
CA PHE A 319 -9.03 17.36 4.45
C PHE A 319 -9.39 18.85 4.39
N TYR A 320 -9.09 19.52 3.28
CA TYR A 320 -9.27 20.97 3.12
C TYR A 320 -10.71 21.43 3.40
N LYS A 321 -11.69 20.54 3.19
CA LYS A 321 -13.13 20.81 3.37
C LYS A 321 -13.75 20.08 4.56
N ASN A 322 -13.39 18.80 4.77
CA ASN A 322 -14.07 17.99 5.80
C ASN A 322 -13.62 18.32 7.22
N ASP A 323 -12.36 18.70 7.43
CA ASP A 323 -11.85 19.07 8.76
C ASP A 323 -12.44 20.41 9.24
N LEU A 324 -12.98 21.23 8.33
CA LEU A 324 -13.62 22.52 8.64
C LEU A 324 -15.10 22.39 9.05
N LYS A 325 -15.70 21.20 9.03
CA LYS A 325 -17.15 21.00 9.24
C LYS A 325 -17.63 21.23 10.68
N LYS A 326 -16.74 21.24 11.66
CA LYS A 326 -17.03 21.43 13.08
C LYS A 326 -16.11 22.49 13.66
N ALA A 327 -16.55 23.14 14.74
CA ALA A 327 -15.71 24.04 15.52
C ALA A 327 -14.40 23.33 15.95
N PRO A 328 -13.24 24.00 15.94
CA PRO A 328 -13.02 25.42 15.66
C PRO A 328 -12.82 25.78 14.17
N ASN A 329 -13.36 24.99 13.24
CA ASN A 329 -13.43 25.28 11.80
C ASN A 329 -12.07 25.63 11.16
N ARG A 330 -11.01 24.92 11.57
CA ARG A 330 -9.65 25.07 11.02
C ARG A 330 -8.98 23.72 10.79
N LEU A 331 -8.01 23.72 9.88
CA LEU A 331 -7.11 22.60 9.69
C LEU A 331 -6.08 22.52 10.83
N MET A 332 -5.49 21.35 11.02
CA MET A 332 -4.23 21.24 11.76
C MET A 332 -3.07 21.76 10.88
N THR A 333 -2.16 22.50 11.51
CA THR A 333 -0.99 23.09 10.85
C THR A 333 0.21 22.13 10.81
N PRO A 334 1.17 22.30 9.88
CA PRO A 334 2.41 21.53 9.89
C PRO A 334 3.15 21.59 11.24
N ALA A 335 3.14 22.75 11.90
CA ALA A 335 3.74 22.93 13.23
C ALA A 335 3.04 22.12 14.35
N GLU A 336 1.74 21.87 14.24
CA GLU A 336 1.02 20.97 15.15
C GLU A 336 1.32 19.50 14.83
N LEU A 337 1.39 19.13 13.55
CA LEU A 337 1.74 17.77 13.13
C LEU A 337 3.17 17.39 13.53
N MET A 338 4.11 18.34 13.52
CA MET A 338 5.49 18.12 14.00
C MET A 338 5.61 17.91 15.52
N LYS A 339 4.54 18.16 16.29
CA LYS A 339 4.46 17.83 17.73
C LYS A 339 3.94 16.42 17.99
N LEU A 340 3.43 15.72 16.99
CA LEU A 340 2.96 14.34 17.12
C LEU A 340 4.12 13.39 17.42
N LYS A 341 3.83 12.30 18.15
CA LYS A 341 4.76 11.20 18.40
C LYS A 341 4.22 9.93 17.75
N PRO A 342 4.94 9.30 16.81
CA PRO A 342 6.09 9.84 16.08
C PRO A 342 5.65 10.98 15.13
N GLN A 343 6.60 11.75 14.62
CA GLN A 343 6.37 12.75 13.57
C GLN A 343 5.96 12.05 12.26
N PRO A 344 4.90 12.52 11.58
CA PRO A 344 4.47 11.94 10.32
C PRO A 344 5.52 12.16 9.22
N SER A 345 5.87 11.07 8.54
CA SER A 345 6.82 11.04 7.42
C SER A 345 6.12 11.13 6.06
N TYR A 346 4.78 11.08 6.06
CA TYR A 346 3.92 11.11 4.89
C TYR A 346 2.70 11.99 5.17
N ILE A 347 2.47 13.00 4.34
CA ILE A 347 1.39 13.98 4.50
C ILE A 347 0.52 13.96 3.25
N GLN A 348 -0.77 13.67 3.43
CA GLN A 348 -1.74 13.65 2.36
C GLN A 348 -2.74 14.81 2.52
N TYR A 349 -3.01 15.53 1.44
CA TYR A 349 -4.07 16.54 1.39
C TYR A 349 -5.19 16.07 0.46
N GLN A 350 -6.45 16.24 0.90
CA GLN A 350 -7.66 15.91 0.13
C GLN A 350 -8.62 17.10 0.06
#